data_AF-A0A7S4HKY1-F1
#
_entry.id   AF-A0A7S4HKY1-F1
#
_cell.length_a   1.000
_cell.length_b   1.000
_cell.length_c   1.000
_cell.angle_alpha   90.00
_cell.angle_beta   90.00
_cell.angle_gamma   90.00
#
_symmetry.space_group_name_H-M   'P 1'
#
loop_
_entity.id
_entity.type
_entity.pdbx_description
1 polymer ?
#
loop_
_entity_poly.entity_id
_entity_poly.type
_entity_poly.pdbx_seq_one_letter_code
_entity_poly.pdbx_strand_id
1 'polypeptide(L)'
;CELCLKDQQIKTTEVQKATCTPKWNEVIQFELPENPEEETLFVSVWGKKLISRNTFNGRVEIPVSLVLKQDTNHKDLRFKENRKVVRWFKLLPKAGNMQFSQVNGWLRLGFEYKYVPFVPSTANDSSIPPPNVPNAKVVYQ
;
A
#
# COMPACT_ATOMS: atom_id res chain seq x y z
N CYS A 1 10.23 0.22 6.42
CA CYS A 1 9.75 0.41 5.04
C CYS A 1 9.03 1.73 4.94
N GLU A 2 9.00 2.31 3.75
CA GLU A 2 8.23 3.49 3.40
C GLU A 2 7.23 3.10 2.30
N LEU A 3 5.98 3.50 2.43
CA LEU A 3 4.88 3.17 1.53
C LEU A 3 4.19 4.45 1.07
N CYS A 4 3.91 4.56 -0.22
CA CYS A 4 3.26 5.72 -0.83
C CYS A 4 2.27 5.24 -1.90
N LEU A 5 1.02 5.71 -1.83
CA LEU A 5 0.02 5.51 -2.86
C LEU A 5 -0.39 6.88 -3.41
N LYS A 6 -0.17 7.11 -4.71
CA LYS A 6 -0.39 8.42 -5.34
C LYS A 6 0.35 9.53 -4.56
N ASP A 7 -0.28 10.69 -4.39
CA ASP A 7 0.21 11.86 -3.66
C ASP A 7 -0.18 11.85 -2.17
N GLN A 8 -0.61 10.70 -1.64
CA GLN A 8 -0.90 10.59 -0.21
C GLN A 8 0.39 10.66 0.62
N GLN A 9 0.23 11.00 1.91
CA GLN A 9 1.33 11.03 2.86
C GLN A 9 2.08 9.69 2.88
N ILE A 10 3.41 9.76 2.82
CA ILE A 10 4.28 8.60 2.99
C ILE A 10 4.06 8.00 4.38
N LYS A 11 3.75 6.71 4.41
CA LYS A 11 3.56 5.94 5.65
C LYS A 11 4.77 5.06 5.87
N THR A 12 5.21 4.91 7.12
CA THR A 12 6.44 4.19 7.44
C THR A 12 6.19 3.10 8.46
N THR A 13 6.90 1.98 8.34
CA THR A 13 6.87 0.90 9.32
C THR A 13 7.92 1.08 10.40
N GLU A 14 7.85 0.28 11.46
CA GLU A 14 8.90 0.25 12.48
C GLU A 14 10.24 -0.25 11.93
N VAL A 15 11.32 0.16 12.61
CA VAL A 15 12.68 -0.27 12.30
C VAL A 15 12.95 -1.60 12.99
N GLN A 16 13.05 -2.66 12.20
CA GLN A 16 13.50 -3.97 12.67
C GLN A 16 15.02 -3.99 12.75
N LYS A 17 15.57 -4.13 13.96
CA LYS A 17 17.02 -4.03 14.22
C LYS A 17 17.74 -5.34 13.94
N ALA A 18 18.99 -5.25 13.50
CA ALA A 18 19.93 -6.36 13.35
C ALA A 18 19.38 -7.57 12.57
N THR A 19 18.65 -7.33 11.46
CA THR A 19 18.09 -8.40 10.64
C THR A 19 18.11 -8.06 9.15
N CYS A 20 18.36 -9.08 8.32
CA CYS A 20 18.22 -9.03 6.86
C CYS A 20 16.91 -9.67 6.37
N THR A 21 16.14 -10.27 7.28
CA THR A 21 14.82 -10.87 7.03
C THR A 21 13.79 -10.26 7.99
N PRO A 22 13.55 -8.93 7.90
CA PRO A 22 12.63 -8.24 8.78
C PRO A 22 11.21 -8.79 8.66
N LYS A 23 10.52 -8.88 9.79
CA LYS A 23 9.09 -9.20 9.87
C LYS A 23 8.40 -8.03 10.58
N TRP A 24 7.61 -7.28 9.85
CA TRP A 24 6.88 -6.13 10.41
C TRP A 24 5.55 -6.56 11.00
N ASN A 25 4.78 -7.38 10.27
CA ASN A 25 3.43 -7.79 10.66
C ASN A 25 2.51 -6.57 10.97
N GLU A 26 2.77 -5.44 10.33
CA GLU A 26 2.07 -4.18 10.51
C GLU A 26 0.99 -3.99 9.42
N VAL A 27 -0.11 -3.32 9.77
CA VAL A 27 -1.19 -2.99 8.83
C VAL A 27 -1.17 -1.48 8.55
N ILE A 28 -0.99 -1.11 7.29
CA ILE A 28 -0.97 0.28 6.83
C ILE A 28 -2.12 0.48 5.84
N GLN A 29 -3.01 1.41 6.14
CA GLN A 29 -4.22 1.67 5.36
C GLN A 29 -4.02 2.86 4.42
N PHE A 30 -4.66 2.83 3.26
CA PHE A 30 -4.65 3.93 2.29
C PHE A 30 -6.06 4.16 1.77
N GLU A 31 -6.43 5.42 1.62
CA GLU A 31 -7.67 5.77 0.95
C GLU A 31 -7.50 5.49 -0.55
N LEU A 32 -8.51 4.93 -1.22
CA LEU A 32 -8.39 4.75 -2.67
C LEU A 32 -8.90 6.01 -3.35
N PRO A 33 -8.21 6.50 -4.39
CA PRO A 33 -8.77 7.55 -5.22
C PRO A 33 -9.93 6.99 -6.07
N GLU A 34 -10.59 7.87 -6.82
CA GLU A 34 -11.73 7.53 -7.68
C GLU A 34 -11.40 6.45 -8.72
N ASN A 35 -10.21 6.50 -9.32
CA ASN A 35 -9.73 5.54 -10.30
C ASN A 35 -8.56 4.71 -9.74
N PRO A 36 -8.79 3.83 -8.75
CA PRO A 36 -7.69 3.17 -8.07
C PRO A 36 -6.95 2.18 -8.96
N GLU A 37 -7.58 1.63 -10.00
CA GLU A 37 -6.95 0.67 -10.91
C GLU A 37 -5.79 1.26 -11.73
N GLU A 38 -5.76 2.59 -11.91
CA GLU A 38 -4.71 3.33 -12.62
C GLU A 38 -3.51 3.65 -11.73
N GLU A 39 -3.64 3.42 -10.42
CA GLU A 39 -2.66 3.84 -9.43
C GLU A 39 -1.63 2.76 -9.12
N THR A 40 -0.47 3.20 -8.63
CA THR A 40 0.62 2.33 -8.20
C THR A 40 0.96 2.58 -6.74
N LEU A 41 0.99 1.52 -5.94
CA LEU A 41 1.57 1.53 -4.60
C LEU A 41 3.08 1.34 -4.70
N PHE A 42 3.82 2.32 -4.20
CA PHE A 42 5.27 2.25 -4.08
C PHE A 42 5.65 1.81 -2.67
N VAL A 43 6.48 0.79 -2.56
CA VAL A 43 7.05 0.36 -1.27
C VAL A 43 8.57 0.36 -1.37
N SER A 44 9.23 1.15 -0.55
CA SER A 44 10.69 1.25 -0.47
C SER A 44 11.21 0.66 0.84
N VAL A 45 12.26 -0.14 0.73
CA VAL A 45 12.94 -0.78 1.86
C VAL A 45 14.25 -0.06 2.11
N TRP A 46 14.44 0.38 3.36
CA TRP A 46 15.61 1.14 3.79
C TRP A 46 16.29 0.47 4.97
N GLY A 47 17.62 0.43 4.92
CA GLY A 47 18.48 0.02 6.01
C GLY A 47 18.81 1.24 6.86
N LYS A 48 18.28 1.26 8.09
CA LYS A 48 18.55 2.33 9.05
C LYS A 48 20.01 2.26 9.48
N LYS A 49 20.72 3.39 9.41
CA LYS A 49 22.07 3.54 9.98
C LYS A 49 22.04 4.60 11.07
N LEU A 50 22.84 4.40 12.13
CA LEU A 50 22.83 5.28 13.31
C LEU A 50 23.50 6.64 13.04
N ILE A 51 24.59 6.66 12.26
CA ILE A 51 25.47 7.83 12.11
C ILE A 51 25.51 8.34 10.66
N SER A 52 25.17 7.51 9.67
CA SER A 52 25.21 7.87 8.25
C SER A 52 23.83 7.90 7.62
N ARG A 53 23.76 8.34 6.36
CA ARG A 53 22.55 8.19 5.53
C ARG A 53 22.09 6.73 5.48
N ASN A 54 20.78 6.54 5.49
CA ASN A 54 20.18 5.21 5.33
C ASN A 54 20.57 4.61 3.99
N THR A 55 20.70 3.29 3.96
CA THR A 55 21.00 2.56 2.72
C THR A 55 19.70 2.13 2.07
N PHE A 56 19.52 2.43 0.79
CA PHE A 56 18.41 1.90 0.02
C PHE A 56 18.64 0.41 -0.26
N ASN A 57 17.70 -0.44 0.14
CA ASN A 57 17.79 -1.89 -0.10
C ASN A 57 16.97 -2.34 -1.31
N GLY A 58 16.02 -1.54 -1.78
CA GLY A 58 15.19 -1.87 -2.92
C GLY A 58 13.79 -1.29 -2.82
N ARG A 59 13.05 -1.33 -3.94
CA ARG A 59 11.64 -0.95 -3.99
C ARG A 59 10.79 -1.98 -4.71
N VAL A 60 9.49 -1.93 -4.50
CA VAL A 60 8.51 -2.62 -5.35
C VAL A 60 7.46 -1.60 -5.77
N GLU A 61 6.98 -1.77 -7.00
CA GLU A 61 5.96 -0.95 -7.64
C GLU A 61 4.80 -1.89 -7.94
N ILE A 62 3.66 -1.64 -7.30
CA ILE A 62 2.53 -2.58 -7.29
C ILE A 62 1.33 -1.85 -7.87
N PRO A 63 0.98 -2.11 -9.14
CA PRO A 63 -0.27 -1.62 -9.70
C PRO A 63 -1.43 -2.10 -8.83
N VAL A 64 -2.28 -1.18 -8.41
CA VAL A 64 -3.38 -1.46 -7.49
C VAL A 64 -4.42 -2.40 -8.15
N SER A 65 -4.53 -2.37 -9.47
CA SER A 65 -5.31 -3.33 -10.27
C SER A 65 -4.87 -4.80 -10.09
N LEU A 66 -3.65 -5.09 -9.64
CA LEU A 66 -3.22 -6.47 -9.33
C LEU A 66 -3.85 -7.01 -8.05
N VAL A 67 -4.25 -6.11 -7.14
CA VAL A 67 -4.75 -6.47 -5.80
C VAL A 67 -6.26 -6.32 -5.71
N LEU A 68 -6.82 -5.31 -6.38
CA LEU A 68 -8.26 -5.15 -6.53
C LEU A 68 -8.82 -6.15 -7.54
N LYS A 69 -10.09 -6.54 -7.33
CA LYS A 69 -10.83 -7.34 -8.29
C LYS A 69 -12.28 -6.88 -8.26
N GLN A 70 -12.82 -6.54 -9.41
CA GLN A 70 -14.23 -6.19 -9.54
C GLN A 70 -15.12 -7.37 -9.14
N ASP A 71 -16.19 -7.07 -8.43
CA ASP A 71 -17.21 -8.03 -8.05
C ASP A 71 -18.21 -8.18 -9.18
N THR A 72 -18.05 -9.25 -9.96
CA THR A 72 -18.88 -9.55 -11.12
C THR A 72 -20.33 -9.89 -10.77
N ASN A 73 -20.65 -10.09 -9.49
CA ASN A 73 -22.02 -10.42 -9.04
C ASN A 73 -22.85 -9.16 -8.76
N HIS A 74 -22.20 -7.99 -8.66
CA HIS A 74 -22.87 -6.73 -8.38
C HIS A 74 -22.82 -5.81 -9.59
N LYS A 75 -23.97 -5.22 -9.94
CA LYS A 75 -24.08 -4.26 -11.05
C LYS A 75 -23.32 -2.95 -10.79
N ASP A 76 -22.96 -2.67 -9.54
CA ASP A 76 -22.47 -1.38 -9.07
C ASP A 76 -20.94 -1.20 -9.18
N LEU A 77 -20.24 -1.96 -10.03
CA LEU A 77 -18.79 -1.85 -10.27
C LEU A 77 -17.93 -1.87 -8.98
N ARG A 78 -18.40 -2.53 -7.92
CA ARG A 78 -17.69 -2.58 -6.63
C ARG A 78 -16.51 -3.53 -6.70
N PHE A 79 -15.50 -3.28 -5.86
CA PHE A 79 -14.44 -4.25 -5.64
C PHE A 79 -14.84 -5.30 -4.61
N LYS A 80 -14.36 -6.52 -4.80
CA LYS A 80 -14.60 -7.63 -3.88
C LYS A 80 -13.92 -7.37 -2.53
N GLU A 81 -14.73 -7.17 -1.50
CA GLU A 81 -14.28 -6.92 -0.13
C GLU A 81 -13.70 -8.19 0.54
N ASN A 82 -12.83 -7.96 1.53
CA ASN A 82 -12.21 -8.99 2.37
C ASN A 82 -11.43 -10.07 1.60
N ARG A 83 -11.15 -9.83 0.31
CA ARG A 83 -10.28 -10.68 -0.50
C ARG A 83 -8.84 -10.43 -0.10
N LYS A 84 -8.21 -11.43 0.51
CA LYS A 84 -6.79 -11.41 0.84
C LYS A 84 -5.95 -11.85 -0.35
N VAL A 85 -5.01 -11.01 -0.77
CA VAL A 85 -3.99 -11.33 -1.77
C VAL A 85 -2.62 -11.25 -1.10
N VAL A 86 -1.90 -12.36 -1.03
CA VAL A 86 -0.56 -12.37 -0.41
C VAL A 86 0.46 -12.91 -1.41
N ARG A 87 1.52 -12.16 -1.67
CA ARG A 87 2.53 -12.49 -2.70
C ARG A 87 3.93 -12.03 -2.32
N TRP A 88 4.91 -12.69 -2.92
CA TRP A 88 6.30 -12.26 -2.90
C TRP A 88 6.57 -11.34 -4.10
N PHE A 89 7.26 -10.23 -3.86
CA PHE A 89 7.65 -9.26 -4.87
C PHE A 89 9.17 -9.12 -4.86
N LYS A 90 9.79 -9.22 -6.04
CA LYS A 90 11.24 -9.04 -6.18
C LYS A 90 11.57 -7.56 -5.99
N LEU A 91 12.55 -7.27 -5.14
CA LEU A 91 13.02 -5.90 -4.96
C LEU A 91 13.71 -5.42 -6.24
N LEU A 92 13.41 -4.18 -6.62
CA LEU A 92 13.94 -3.49 -7.79
C LEU A 92 14.92 -2.38 -7.35
N PRO A 93 15.93 -2.09 -8.18
CA PRO A 93 16.80 -0.93 -7.99
C PRO A 93 16.03 0.38 -8.19
N LYS A 94 16.58 1.49 -7.69
CA LYS A 94 16.04 2.82 -7.96
C LYS A 94 16.47 3.25 -9.37
N ALA A 95 15.49 3.46 -10.26
CA ALA A 95 15.76 3.91 -11.63
C ALA A 95 16.61 5.20 -11.64
N GLY A 96 17.61 5.26 -12.53
CA GLY A 96 18.48 6.42 -12.72
C GLY A 96 19.62 6.58 -11.70
N ASN A 97 19.79 5.66 -10.75
CA ASN A 97 20.91 5.73 -9.79
C ASN A 97 21.74 4.44 -9.78
N MET A 98 22.89 4.47 -10.47
CA MET A 98 23.81 3.34 -10.60
C MET A 98 24.38 2.86 -9.25
N GLN A 99 24.37 3.69 -8.20
CA GLN A 99 24.83 3.29 -6.86
C GLN A 99 23.94 2.21 -6.22
N PHE A 100 22.71 2.04 -6.71
CA PHE A 100 21.75 1.06 -6.20
C PHE A 100 21.44 -0.04 -7.24
N SER A 101 22.33 -0.25 -8.21
CA SER A 101 22.15 -1.22 -9.30
C SER A 101 22.07 -2.67 -8.82
N GLN A 102 22.73 -2.98 -7.70
CA GLN A 102 22.71 -4.31 -7.07
C GLN A 102 21.67 -4.35 -5.94
N VAL A 103 20.42 -4.64 -6.29
CA VAL A 103 19.35 -4.96 -5.34
C VAL A 103 19.06 -6.45 -5.40
N ASN A 104 19.20 -7.12 -4.26
CA ASN A 104 18.88 -8.52 -4.09
C ASN A 104 17.90 -8.67 -2.92
N GLY A 105 16.82 -9.40 -3.15
CA GLY A 105 15.85 -9.69 -2.09
C GLY A 105 14.42 -9.73 -2.58
N TRP A 106 13.55 -10.18 -1.70
CA TRP A 106 12.12 -10.31 -1.93
C TRP A 106 11.37 -9.73 -0.74
N LEU A 107 10.23 -9.12 -1.03
CA LEU A 107 9.33 -8.57 -0.02
C LEU A 107 7.99 -9.31 -0.10
N ARG A 108 7.54 -9.89 1.00
CA ARG A 108 6.22 -10.50 1.09
C ARG A 108 5.22 -9.43 1.50
N LEU A 109 4.14 -9.30 0.75
CA LEU A 109 3.10 -8.30 0.98
C LEU A 109 1.72 -8.94 0.90
N GLY A 110 0.84 -8.55 1.81
CA GLY A 110 -0.56 -8.91 1.88
C GLY A 110 -1.44 -7.70 1.59
N PHE A 111 -2.52 -7.92 0.86
CA PHE A 111 -3.47 -6.88 0.46
C PHE A 111 -4.88 -7.33 0.77
N GLU A 112 -5.69 -6.37 1.18
CA GLU A 112 -7.11 -6.54 1.41
C GLU A 112 -7.81 -5.24 1.00
N TYR A 113 -9.08 -5.34 0.62
CA TYR A 113 -9.92 -4.20 0.32
C TYR A 113 -11.15 -4.27 1.23
N LYS A 114 -11.55 -3.12 1.77
CA LYS A 114 -12.76 -3.02 2.58
C LYS A 114 -13.37 -1.65 2.34
N TYR A 115 -14.58 -1.63 1.80
CA TYR A 115 -15.32 -0.41 1.61
C TYR A 115 -15.69 0.17 2.97
N VAL A 116 -15.48 1.47 3.12
CA VAL A 116 -15.93 2.23 4.30
C VAL A 116 -16.85 3.31 3.78
N PRO A 117 -18.16 3.25 4.06
CA PRO A 117 -19.07 4.31 3.66
C PRO A 117 -18.63 5.62 4.31
N PHE A 118 -18.61 6.70 3.54
CA PHE A 118 -18.43 8.04 4.10
C PHE A 118 -19.61 8.33 5.03
N VAL A 119 -19.34 8.52 6.31
CA VAL A 119 -20.33 9.05 7.25
C VAL A 119 -19.95 10.51 7.45
N PRO A 120 -20.68 11.49 6.88
CA PRO A 120 -20.45 12.88 7.23
C PRO A 120 -20.58 13.01 8.74
N SER A 121 -19.62 13.66 9.42
CA SER A 121 -19.81 13.95 10.84
C SER A 121 -20.96 14.95 10.95
N THR A 122 -22.16 14.44 11.21
CA THR A 122 -23.34 15.29 11.41
C THR A 122 -23.18 16.04 12.72
N ALA A 123 -22.68 17.26 12.64
CA ALA A 123 -23.43 18.37 13.23
C ALA A 123 -24.58 18.69 12.25
N ASN A 124 -25.77 18.15 12.54
CA ASN A 124 -27.08 18.62 12.08
C ASN A 124 -27.32 18.91 10.57
N ASP A 125 -27.15 17.94 9.67
CA ASP A 125 -27.92 17.99 8.42
C ASP A 125 -28.21 16.59 7.88
N SER A 126 -29.48 16.18 7.97
CA SER A 126 -30.00 14.88 7.58
C SER A 126 -30.41 14.79 6.10
N SER A 127 -30.07 15.79 5.29
CA SER A 127 -30.54 15.91 3.90
C SER A 127 -29.54 15.51 2.81
N ILE A 128 -28.27 15.23 3.15
CA ILE A 128 -27.22 14.97 2.16
C ILE A 128 -26.88 13.48 2.07
N PRO A 129 -27.10 12.80 0.92
CA PRO A 129 -26.68 11.42 0.74
C PRO A 129 -25.15 11.32 0.75
N PRO A 130 -24.57 10.27 1.36
CA PRO A 130 -23.12 10.17 1.50
C PRO A 130 -22.44 9.99 0.12
N PRO A 131 -21.35 10.72 -0.17
CA PRO A 131 -20.53 10.47 -1.35
C PRO A 131 -19.92 9.06 -1.32
N ASN A 132 -20.02 8.37 -2.45
CA ASN A 132 -19.40 7.06 -2.72
C ASN A 132 -17.88 7.26 -2.93
N VAL A 133 -17.10 7.35 -1.85
CA VAL A 133 -15.63 7.31 -1.96
C VAL A 133 -15.14 5.95 -1.44
N PRO A 134 -14.54 5.10 -2.28
CA PRO A 134 -14.00 3.82 -1.83
C PRO A 134 -12.71 4.04 -1.02
N ASN A 135 -12.63 3.51 0.19
CA ASN A 135 -11.37 3.37 0.92
C ASN A 135 -10.87 1.92 0.83
N ALA A 136 -9.55 1.68 0.80
CA ALA A 136 -8.97 0.33 0.88
C ALA A 136 -8.29 0.09 2.22
N LYS A 137 -8.26 -1.17 2.66
CA LYS A 137 -7.53 -1.59 3.85
C LYS A 137 -6.51 -2.64 3.49
N VAL A 138 -5.27 -2.22 3.25
CA VAL A 138 -4.20 -3.16 2.91
C VAL A 138 -3.71 -3.88 4.17
N VAL A 139 -3.99 -5.19 4.29
CA VAL A 139 -3.66 -6.01 5.48
C VAL A 139 -2.51 -6.98 5.18
N TYR A 140 -1.46 -6.95 6.00
CA TYR A 140 -0.23 -7.75 5.84
C TYR A 140 -0.06 -8.83 6.93
N GLN A 141 0.60 -9.94 6.57
CA GLN A 141 1.11 -11.02 7.44
C GLN A 141 2.50 -11.45 7.00
#